data_AF-A0AB34CEN0-F1
#
_entry.id   AF-A0AB34CEN0-F1
#
_cell.length_a   1.000
_cell.length_b   1.000
_cell.length_c   1.000
_cell.angle_alpha   90.00
_cell.angle_beta   90.00
_cell.angle_gamma   90.00
#
_symmetry.space_group_name_H-M   'P 1'
#
loop_
_entity.id
_entity.type
_entity.pdbx_description
1 polymer ?
#
loop_
_entity_poly.entity_id
_entity_poly.type
_entity_poly.pdbx_seq_one_letter_code
_entity_poly.pdbx_strand_id
1 'polypeptide(L)'
;MEQQYTNELTPELAASLARPPFPAEKKAGMSDGARQTVEEQEAFMLEHPVVAIYRIAVDGALTQRGGVVRAVWNGAEIEPDGGQKVNIALVGDEEVYPDGTTARIVTGSGSKFQKSGQSIALVGSRLSNGDVIINTPQAGCPLNELKGLPMDADFLPAEG
;
A
#
# COMPACT_ATOMS: atom_id res chain seq x y z
N MET A 1 16.37 -5.90 14.23
CA MET A 1 15.56 -6.21 13.03
C MET A 1 14.64 -5.03 12.83
N GLU A 2 14.54 -4.54 11.60
CA GLU A 2 13.55 -3.52 11.26
C GLU A 2 12.15 -4.10 11.44
N GLN A 3 11.22 -3.29 11.92
CA GLN A 3 9.84 -3.72 12.16
C GLN A 3 9.16 -3.96 10.81
N GLN A 4 8.48 -5.10 10.67
CA GLN A 4 7.81 -5.52 9.43
C GLN A 4 6.29 -5.52 9.64
N TYR A 5 5.56 -5.07 8.62
CA TYR A 5 4.11 -4.93 8.64
C TYR A 5 3.47 -5.76 7.53
N THR A 6 2.41 -6.50 7.88
CA THR A 6 1.59 -7.30 6.94
C THR A 6 0.40 -6.48 6.46
N ASN A 7 -0.54 -7.05 5.71
CA ASN A 7 -1.82 -6.41 5.37
C ASN A 7 -2.91 -6.56 6.44
N GLU A 8 -2.54 -6.92 7.68
CA GLU A 8 -3.52 -7.08 8.76
C GLU A 8 -4.22 -5.74 9.05
N LEU A 9 -5.54 -5.74 8.88
CA LEU A 9 -6.43 -4.64 9.26
C LEU A 9 -6.88 -4.85 10.71
N THR A 10 -6.07 -4.40 11.66
CA THR A 10 -6.44 -4.48 13.08
C THR A 10 -7.63 -3.56 13.40
N PRO A 11 -8.39 -3.82 14.48
CA PRO A 11 -9.49 -2.93 14.89
C PRO A 11 -9.03 -1.50 15.13
N GLU A 12 -7.83 -1.30 15.69
CA GLU A 12 -7.26 0.03 15.96
C GLU A 12 -6.95 0.76 14.65
N LEU A 13 -6.41 0.05 13.66
CA LEU A 13 -6.13 0.62 12.34
C LEU A 13 -7.42 0.93 11.59
N ALA A 14 -8.41 0.03 11.62
CA ALA A 14 -9.73 0.27 11.03
C ALA A 14 -10.40 1.51 11.66
N ALA A 15 -10.35 1.64 13.00
CA ALA A 15 -10.87 2.81 13.70
C ALA A 15 -10.11 4.10 13.35
N SER A 16 -8.80 4.01 13.12
CA SER A 16 -7.98 5.13 12.65
C SER A 16 -8.40 5.56 11.25
N LEU A 17 -8.58 4.62 10.32
CA LEU A 17 -8.99 4.87 8.94
C LEU A 17 -10.43 5.39 8.82
N ALA A 18 -11.31 5.01 9.75
CA ALA A 18 -12.69 5.51 9.81
C ALA A 18 -12.81 6.91 10.45
N ARG A 19 -11.72 7.49 10.95
CA ARG A 19 -11.76 8.80 11.60
C ARG A 19 -12.06 9.91 10.59
N PRO A 20 -12.98 10.84 10.89
CA PRO A 20 -13.21 12.01 10.05
C PRO A 20 -11.92 12.78 9.77
N PRO A 21 -11.71 13.30 8.55
CA PRO A 21 -10.49 14.01 8.18
C PRO A 21 -10.33 15.35 8.93
N PHE A 22 -11.42 15.91 9.44
CA PHE A 22 -11.42 17.17 10.18
C PHE A 22 -12.30 17.08 11.44
N PRO A 23 -11.84 17.66 12.56
CA PRO A 23 -12.67 17.79 13.76
C PRO A 23 -13.82 18.76 13.52
N ALA A 24 -14.89 18.63 14.32
CA ALA A 24 -16.14 19.39 14.13
C ALA A 24 -15.92 20.91 14.18
N GLU A 25 -15.04 21.38 15.07
CA GLU A 25 -14.72 22.80 15.22
C GLU A 25 -14.06 23.35 13.96
N LYS A 26 -13.18 22.56 13.33
CA LYS A 26 -12.52 22.94 12.07
C LYS A 26 -13.50 22.96 10.91
N LYS A 27 -14.46 22.01 10.86
CA LYS A 27 -15.52 21.98 9.84
C LYS A 27 -16.46 23.18 9.97
N ALA A 28 -16.79 23.60 11.20
CA ALA A 28 -17.65 24.76 11.44
C ALA A 28 -17.04 26.08 10.94
N GLY A 29 -15.72 26.18 10.86
CA GLY A 29 -15.01 27.33 10.31
C GLY A 29 -14.78 27.30 8.79
N MET A 30 -15.21 26.24 8.10
CA MET A 30 -15.07 26.13 6.64
C MET A 30 -16.12 26.96 5.90
N SER A 31 -15.84 27.32 4.65
CA SER A 31 -16.88 27.83 3.76
C SER A 31 -17.93 26.75 3.49
N ASP A 32 -19.15 27.15 3.14
CA ASP A 32 -20.25 26.21 2.88
C ASP A 32 -19.88 25.15 1.83
N GLY A 33 -19.24 25.55 0.73
CA GLY A 33 -18.80 24.61 -0.29
C GLY A 33 -17.76 23.60 0.20
N ALA A 34 -16.77 24.05 0.98
CA ALA A 34 -15.74 23.16 1.53
C ALA A 34 -16.33 22.20 2.57
N ARG A 35 -17.23 22.70 3.43
CA ARG A 35 -17.95 21.88 4.40
C ARG A 35 -18.80 20.81 3.71
N GLN A 36 -19.53 21.18 2.66
CA GLN A 36 -20.34 20.25 1.88
C GLN A 36 -19.49 19.12 1.28
N THR A 37 -18.36 19.44 0.63
CA THR A 37 -17.44 18.40 0.09
C THR A 37 -16.95 17.44 1.18
N VAL A 38 -16.63 17.97 2.38
CA VAL A 38 -16.18 17.13 3.49
C VAL A 38 -17.30 16.23 4.00
N GLU A 39 -18.51 16.75 4.17
CA GLU A 39 -19.67 15.98 4.64
C GLU A 39 -20.07 14.89 3.64
N GLU A 40 -20.04 15.17 2.34
CA GLU A 40 -20.27 14.19 1.27
C GLU A 40 -19.22 13.07 1.30
N GLN A 41 -17.94 13.42 1.46
CA GLN A 41 -16.87 12.44 1.58
C GLN A 41 -17.00 11.59 2.85
N GLU A 42 -17.38 12.19 3.99
CA GLU A 42 -17.63 11.45 5.24
C GLU A 42 -18.79 10.46 5.09
N ALA A 43 -19.91 10.89 4.50
CA ALA A 43 -21.06 10.03 4.23
C ALA A 43 -20.68 8.85 3.31
N PHE A 44 -19.92 9.13 2.25
CA PHE A 44 -19.39 8.11 1.35
C PHE A 44 -18.52 7.08 2.08
N MET A 45 -17.60 7.52 2.94
CA MET A 45 -16.73 6.62 3.71
C MET A 45 -17.49 5.80 4.76
N LEU A 46 -18.61 6.31 5.28
CA LEU A 46 -19.51 5.56 6.18
C LEU A 46 -20.29 4.47 5.44
N GLU A 47 -20.73 4.73 4.21
CA GLU A 47 -21.41 3.74 3.36
C GLU A 47 -20.44 2.67 2.83
N HIS A 48 -19.19 3.08 2.58
CA HIS A 48 -18.13 2.23 2.04
C HIS A 48 -16.93 2.13 3.00
N PRO A 49 -17.09 1.49 4.18
CA PRO A 49 -15.99 1.34 5.12
C PRO A 49 -14.83 0.53 4.52
N VAL A 50 -13.62 0.76 5.03
CA VAL A 50 -12.44 -0.02 4.65
C VAL A 50 -12.61 -1.47 5.10
N VAL A 51 -12.46 -2.42 4.16
CA VAL A 51 -12.58 -3.87 4.41
C VAL A 51 -11.26 -4.62 4.28
N ALA A 52 -10.31 -4.06 3.54
CA ALA A 52 -8.95 -4.56 3.44
C ALA A 52 -7.97 -3.42 3.16
N ILE A 53 -6.69 -3.68 3.44
CA ILE A 53 -5.60 -2.74 3.18
C ILE A 53 -4.47 -3.45 2.45
N TYR A 54 -3.74 -2.69 1.65
CA TYR A 54 -2.57 -3.17 0.91
C TYR A 54 -1.41 -2.19 1.10
N ARG A 55 -0.39 -2.64 1.83
CA ARG A 55 0.78 -1.81 2.12
C ARG A 55 1.73 -1.76 0.93
N ILE A 56 2.37 -0.61 0.74
CA ILE A 56 3.39 -0.40 -0.28
C ILE A 56 4.64 -1.22 0.09
N ALA A 57 5.11 -2.03 -0.84
CA ALA A 57 6.39 -2.71 -0.71
C ALA A 57 7.52 -1.70 -0.98
N VAL A 58 8.55 -1.74 -0.15
CA VAL A 58 9.74 -0.87 -0.25
C VAL A 58 10.99 -1.72 -0.18
N ASP A 59 12.16 -1.10 -0.37
CA ASP A 59 13.44 -1.77 -0.11
C ASP A 59 13.44 -2.44 1.28
N GLY A 60 13.85 -3.71 1.34
CA GLY A 60 13.83 -4.49 2.59
C GLY A 60 12.51 -5.20 2.92
N ALA A 61 11.49 -5.10 2.06
CA ALA A 61 10.30 -5.97 2.15
C ALA A 61 10.67 -7.46 1.98
N LEU A 62 9.94 -8.35 2.64
CA LEU A 62 10.25 -9.79 2.67
C LEU A 62 9.20 -10.63 1.96
N THR A 63 9.67 -11.71 1.34
CA THR A 63 8.84 -12.71 0.67
C THR A 63 8.61 -13.94 1.54
N GLN A 64 7.64 -14.78 1.13
CA GLN A 64 7.28 -15.98 1.86
C GLN A 64 8.41 -17.02 1.88
N ARG A 65 9.24 -17.12 0.83
CA ARG A 65 10.40 -18.04 0.81
C ARG A 65 11.69 -17.38 1.33
N GLY A 66 11.57 -16.20 1.95
CA GLY A 66 12.62 -15.59 2.76
C GLY A 66 13.64 -14.77 1.97
N GLY A 67 13.33 -14.35 0.75
CA GLY A 67 14.13 -13.35 0.08
C GLY A 67 13.69 -11.92 0.41
N VAL A 68 14.52 -10.98 -0.04
CA VAL A 68 14.48 -9.57 0.35
C VAL A 68 14.43 -8.70 -0.90
N VAL A 69 13.42 -7.84 -0.97
CA VAL A 69 13.24 -6.88 -2.07
C VAL A 69 14.39 -5.89 -2.11
N ARG A 70 14.94 -5.67 -3.31
CA ARG A 70 15.98 -4.67 -3.61
C ARG A 70 15.43 -3.63 -4.56
N ALA A 71 14.85 -2.57 -4.00
CA ALA A 71 14.22 -1.52 -4.79
C ALA A 71 15.27 -0.53 -5.31
N VAL A 72 15.31 -0.36 -6.63
CA VAL A 72 16.22 0.59 -7.29
C VAL A 72 15.65 2.00 -7.15
N TRP A 73 16.52 3.00 -6.98
CA TRP A 73 16.08 4.40 -6.96
C TRP A 73 15.33 4.75 -8.25
N ASN A 74 14.05 5.13 -8.09
CA ASN A 74 13.13 5.48 -9.17
C ASN A 74 12.56 6.90 -9.01
N GLY A 75 13.16 7.72 -8.15
CA GLY A 75 12.66 9.06 -7.85
C GLY A 75 11.42 9.07 -6.94
N ALA A 76 11.11 7.97 -6.26
CA ALA A 76 10.14 7.91 -5.17
C ALA A 76 10.73 7.19 -3.96
N GLU A 77 10.76 7.92 -2.84
CA GLU A 77 11.10 7.42 -1.53
C GLU A 77 9.92 7.64 -0.59
N ILE A 78 9.85 6.77 0.40
CA ILE A 78 8.99 6.97 1.56
C ILE A 78 9.84 6.86 2.82
N GLU A 79 9.49 7.64 3.83
CA GLU A 79 10.13 7.60 5.14
C GLU A 79 9.27 6.71 6.05
N PRO A 80 9.73 5.49 6.40
CA PRO A 80 9.08 4.67 7.40
C PRO A 80 9.29 5.24 8.80
N ASP A 81 8.60 4.68 9.79
CA ASP A 81 8.64 5.14 11.20
C ASP A 81 10.06 5.19 11.81
N GLY A 82 11.05 4.57 11.17
CA GLY A 82 12.48 4.63 11.51
C GLY A 82 13.25 5.84 10.98
N GLY A 83 12.61 6.75 10.24
CA GLY A 83 13.19 8.03 9.76
C GLY A 83 14.16 7.92 8.57
N GLN A 84 14.54 6.71 8.16
CA GLN A 84 15.38 6.50 6.98
C GLN A 84 14.51 6.37 5.73
N LYS A 85 14.73 7.24 4.75
CA LYS A 85 14.05 7.11 3.46
C LYS A 85 14.45 5.82 2.74
N VAL A 86 13.45 5.12 2.21
CA VAL A 86 13.60 3.88 1.46
C VAL A 86 12.89 3.99 0.12
N ASN A 87 13.44 3.35 -0.90
CA ASN A 87 12.87 3.34 -2.24
C ASN A 87 11.56 2.56 -2.27
N ILE A 88 10.56 3.09 -2.97
CA ILE A 88 9.34 2.35 -3.28
C ILE A 88 9.68 1.27 -4.31
N ALA A 89 9.26 0.03 -4.06
CA ALA A 89 9.45 -1.06 -5.00
C ALA A 89 8.42 -0.99 -6.13
N LEU A 90 8.85 -1.28 -7.36
CA LEU A 90 8.02 -1.29 -8.55
C LEU A 90 7.99 -2.69 -9.18
N VAL A 91 6.94 -2.96 -9.98
CA VAL A 91 6.94 -4.14 -10.86
C VAL A 91 8.16 -4.07 -11.79
N GLY A 92 8.92 -5.16 -11.81
CA GLY A 92 10.20 -5.29 -12.51
C GLY A 92 11.43 -5.24 -11.61
N ASP A 93 11.31 -4.71 -10.38
CA ASP A 93 12.40 -4.74 -9.40
C ASP A 93 12.73 -6.19 -9.00
N GLU A 94 13.97 -6.38 -8.54
CA GLU A 94 14.51 -7.67 -8.18
C GLU A 94 14.46 -7.91 -6.67
N GLU A 95 14.38 -9.18 -6.32
CA GLU A 95 14.45 -9.68 -4.97
C GLU A 95 15.55 -10.76 -4.91
N VAL A 96 16.27 -10.80 -3.78
CA VAL A 96 17.45 -11.66 -3.58
C VAL A 96 17.18 -12.64 -2.46
N TYR A 97 17.38 -13.93 -2.73
CA TYR A 97 17.24 -15.01 -1.76
C TYR A 97 18.55 -15.30 -1.01
N PRO A 98 18.50 -16.00 0.13
CA PRO A 98 19.70 -16.38 0.89
C PRO A 98 20.70 -17.25 0.10
N ASP A 99 20.22 -18.00 -0.89
CA ASP A 99 21.06 -18.82 -1.79
C ASP A 99 21.70 -18.01 -2.94
N GLY A 100 21.43 -16.70 -3.00
CA GLY A 100 21.92 -15.79 -4.03
C GLY A 100 21.11 -15.80 -5.33
N THR A 101 20.05 -16.61 -5.44
CA THR A 101 19.13 -16.54 -6.57
C THR A 101 18.31 -15.26 -6.52
N THR A 102 17.74 -14.88 -7.66
CA THR A 102 16.90 -13.69 -7.76
C THR A 102 15.59 -13.99 -8.48
N ALA A 103 14.57 -13.21 -8.16
CA ALA A 103 13.29 -13.20 -8.85
C ALA A 103 12.82 -11.75 -9.08
N ARG A 104 11.93 -11.55 -10.05
CA ARG A 104 11.37 -10.24 -10.36
C ARG A 104 9.95 -10.11 -9.85
N ILE A 105 9.60 -8.92 -9.37
CA ILE A 105 8.22 -8.59 -9.03
C ILE A 105 7.41 -8.48 -10.31
N VAL A 106 6.30 -9.23 -10.42
CA VAL A 106 5.48 -9.31 -11.65
C VAL A 106 4.05 -8.79 -11.49
N THR A 107 3.58 -8.61 -10.26
CA THR A 107 2.27 -7.97 -9.99
C THR A 107 2.38 -6.81 -9.01
N GLY A 108 1.39 -5.94 -9.00
CA GLY A 108 1.37 -4.75 -8.16
C GLY A 108 -0.02 -4.13 -8.09
N SER A 109 -0.06 -2.85 -7.80
CA SER A 109 -1.26 -2.02 -7.64
C SER A 109 -2.02 -1.67 -8.94
N GLY A 110 -1.64 -2.25 -10.09
CA GLY A 110 -2.27 -2.00 -11.38
C GLY A 110 -1.93 -0.64 -11.99
N SER A 111 -2.79 -0.18 -12.89
CA SER A 111 -2.60 1.02 -13.71
C SER A 111 -3.00 2.33 -13.04
N LYS A 112 -3.86 2.29 -12.01
CA LYS A 112 -4.26 3.49 -11.28
C LYS A 112 -3.17 4.03 -10.35
N PHE A 113 -2.31 3.15 -9.83
CA PHE A 113 -1.27 3.50 -8.87
C PHE A 113 0.10 3.17 -9.45
N GLN A 114 0.67 4.12 -10.18
CA GLN A 114 1.93 3.93 -10.88
C GLN A 114 2.95 5.02 -10.58
N LYS A 115 4.22 4.64 -10.66
CA LYS A 115 5.36 5.56 -10.72
C LYS A 115 6.04 5.38 -12.06
N SER A 116 6.18 6.47 -12.82
CA SER A 116 6.86 6.45 -14.12
C SER A 116 6.32 5.40 -15.10
N GLY A 117 5.02 5.11 -15.05
CA GLY A 117 4.35 4.09 -15.88
C GLY A 117 4.50 2.64 -15.39
N GLN A 118 5.18 2.42 -14.27
CA GLN A 118 5.31 1.11 -13.64
C GLN A 118 4.41 1.02 -12.41
N SER A 119 3.74 -0.12 -12.25
CA SER A 119 2.89 -0.39 -11.09
C SER A 119 3.71 -0.44 -9.81
N ILE A 120 3.21 0.20 -8.75
CA ILE A 120 3.82 0.11 -7.41
C ILE A 120 3.60 -1.30 -6.87
N ALA A 121 4.66 -1.93 -6.37
CA ALA A 121 4.59 -3.22 -5.71
C ALA A 121 3.94 -3.10 -4.32
N LEU A 122 3.19 -4.11 -3.92
CA LEU A 122 2.44 -4.15 -2.67
C LEU A 122 2.80 -5.41 -1.88
N VAL A 123 2.51 -5.42 -0.58
CA VAL A 123 2.36 -6.68 0.15
C VAL A 123 1.20 -7.46 -0.50
N GLY A 124 1.48 -8.67 -0.95
CA GLY A 124 0.60 -9.49 -1.82
C GLY A 124 1.07 -9.55 -3.28
N SER A 125 2.03 -8.72 -3.70
CA SER A 125 2.66 -8.83 -5.03
C SER A 125 3.37 -10.16 -5.19
N ARG A 126 3.21 -10.75 -6.37
CA ARG A 126 3.85 -12.01 -6.77
C ARG A 126 5.15 -11.76 -7.52
N LEU A 127 6.00 -12.78 -7.49
CA LEU A 127 7.27 -12.83 -8.18
C LEU A 127 7.27 -13.85 -9.31
N SER A 128 8.21 -13.71 -10.24
CA SER A 128 8.36 -14.55 -11.43
C SER A 128 8.60 -16.04 -11.15
N ASN A 129 8.98 -16.39 -9.90
CA ASN A 129 9.18 -17.76 -9.42
C ASN A 129 8.00 -18.29 -8.58
N GLY A 130 6.88 -17.56 -8.58
CA GLY A 130 5.66 -17.88 -7.82
C GLY A 130 5.75 -17.60 -6.32
N ASP A 131 6.76 -16.87 -5.84
CA ASP A 131 6.78 -16.36 -4.46
C ASP A 131 5.93 -15.08 -4.32
N VAL A 132 5.71 -14.62 -3.09
CA VAL A 132 4.84 -13.51 -2.74
C VAL A 132 5.49 -12.64 -1.67
N ILE A 133 5.41 -11.32 -1.83
CA ILE A 133 5.78 -10.35 -0.78
C ILE A 133 4.75 -10.42 0.34
N ILE A 134 5.17 -10.72 1.57
CA ILE A 134 4.28 -10.94 2.72
C ILE A 134 4.33 -9.84 3.78
N ASN A 135 5.39 -9.03 3.79
CA ASN A 135 5.51 -7.90 4.69
C ASN A 135 6.47 -6.84 4.13
N THR A 136 6.39 -5.65 4.72
CA THR A 136 7.17 -4.47 4.33
C THR A 136 7.58 -3.68 5.57
N PRO A 137 8.76 -3.03 5.59
CA PRO A 137 9.14 -2.17 6.71
C PRO A 137 8.34 -0.86 6.74
N GLN A 138 7.47 -0.61 5.74
CA GLN A 138 6.63 0.57 5.69
C GLN A 138 5.27 0.38 6.36
N ALA A 139 5.04 1.11 7.46
CA ALA A 139 3.79 1.03 8.23
C ALA A 139 2.64 1.82 7.60
N GLY A 140 2.95 2.99 7.02
CA GLY A 140 2.00 4.02 6.63
C GLY A 140 1.56 3.99 5.18
N CYS A 141 0.55 4.83 4.88
CA CYS A 141 0.00 5.06 3.54
C CYS A 141 -0.46 3.80 2.78
N PRO A 142 -1.26 2.89 3.38
CA PRO A 142 -1.80 1.75 2.64
C PRO A 142 -2.83 2.20 1.59
N LEU A 143 -2.99 1.38 0.56
CA LEU A 143 -4.15 1.43 -0.32
C LEU A 143 -5.32 0.71 0.36
N ASN A 144 -6.52 1.27 0.26
CA ASN A 144 -7.70 0.75 0.96
C ASN A 144 -8.69 0.14 -0.04
N GLU A 145 -9.19 -1.04 0.27
CA GLU A 145 -10.37 -1.59 -0.37
C GLU A 145 -11.59 -1.16 0.40
N LEU A 146 -12.55 -0.54 -0.30
CA LEU A 146 -13.78 -0.01 0.29
C LEU A 146 -14.94 -0.96 -0.01
N LYS A 147 -15.78 -1.19 1.00
CA LYS A 147 -16.90 -2.12 0.91
C LYS A 147 -17.82 -1.79 -0.26
N GLY A 148 -18.10 -2.78 -1.11
CA GLY A 148 -19.06 -2.67 -2.20
C GLY A 148 -18.57 -1.89 -3.42
N LEU A 149 -17.30 -1.45 -3.43
CA LEU A 149 -16.68 -0.86 -4.61
C LEU A 149 -15.76 -1.88 -5.28
N PRO A 150 -15.76 -1.94 -6.62
CA PRO A 150 -14.88 -2.87 -7.34
C PRO A 150 -13.42 -2.40 -7.26
N MET A 151 -12.52 -3.36 -7.10
CA MET A 151 -11.09 -3.17 -7.39
C MET A 151 -10.85 -3.32 -8.89
N ASP A 152 -9.80 -2.69 -9.40
CA ASP A 152 -9.44 -2.83 -10.82
C ASP A 152 -8.96 -4.24 -11.14
N ALA A 153 -9.26 -4.72 -12.35
CA ALA A 153 -8.91 -6.07 -12.77
C ALA A 153 -7.39 -6.33 -12.81
N ASP A 154 -6.59 -5.27 -12.95
CA ASP A 154 -5.13 -5.31 -12.94
C ASP A 154 -4.52 -5.01 -11.56
N PHE A 155 -5.34 -4.87 -10.50
CA PHE A 155 -4.89 -4.74 -9.12
C PHE A 155 -4.59 -6.12 -8.54
N LEU A 156 -3.32 -6.40 -8.25
CA LEU A 156 -2.83 -7.70 -7.76
C LEU A 156 -3.51 -8.88 -8.47
N PRO A 157 -3.56 -8.88 -9.83
CA PRO A 157 -4.37 -9.83 -10.59
C PRO A 157 -3.97 -11.24 -10.21
N ALA A 158 -4.90 -12.19 -10.13
CA ALA A 158 -4.56 -13.62 -10.06
C ALA A 158 -3.69 -14.02 -11.28
N GLU A 159 -3.08 -15.20 -11.28
CA GLU A 159 -2.34 -15.66 -12.47
C GLU A 159 -3.20 -15.51 -13.73
N GLY A 160 -2.59 -14.98 -14.80
CA GLY A 160 -3.20 -14.84 -16.12
C GLY A 160 -3.01 -16.09 -16.96
#